data_AF-A0A2S7DY93-F1
#
_entry.id   AF-A0A2S7DY93-F1
#
_cell.length_a   1.000
_cell.length_b   1.000
_cell.length_c   1.000
_cell.angle_alpha   90.00
_cell.angle_beta   90.00
_cell.angle_gamma   90.00
#
_symmetry.space_group_name_H-M   'P 1'
#
loop_
_entity.id
_entity.type
_entity.pdbx_description
1 polymer ?
#
loop_
_entity_poly.entity_id
_entity_poly.type
_entity_poly.pdbx_seq_one_letter_code
_entity_poly.pdbx_strand_id
1 'polypeptide(L)'
;MKLLISAVMASVSLVGCGKSEPKVVVSGENDSGGGVSFNGKSVTLKRSGLPAATISADGALSIDGKPVNLNQVQHQAMRHYYAQIQGVAAKGIDIGTQGAAFGAHAAGEALKGVLSGNPDQIGDKIEAEAATFKQKAMLICDQLDKLRGAQDAAATAVPEFGPYANLTQKDVADCRK
;
A
#
# COMPACT_ATOMS: atom_id res chain seq x y z
N MET A 1 51.98 -26.60 8.71
CA MET A 1 51.14 -25.38 8.86
C MET A 1 49.72 -25.76 8.50
N LYS A 2 48.77 -25.58 9.41
CA LYS A 2 47.39 -26.10 9.33
C LYS A 2 46.54 -25.27 8.35
N LEU A 3 45.76 -26.02 7.57
CA LEU A 3 44.68 -25.63 6.67
C LEU A 3 43.64 -24.70 7.32
N LEU A 4 43.18 -23.69 6.59
CA LEU A 4 41.81 -23.16 6.69
C LEU A 4 41.33 -22.72 5.30
N ILE A 5 40.56 -23.58 4.65
CA ILE A 5 39.79 -23.27 3.44
C ILE A 5 38.41 -22.81 3.93
N SER A 6 38.12 -21.51 3.83
CA SER A 6 36.79 -20.98 4.11
C SER A 6 35.85 -21.28 2.94
N ALA A 7 34.95 -22.24 3.13
CA ALA A 7 33.84 -22.50 2.24
C ALA A 7 32.77 -21.42 2.44
N VAL A 8 32.58 -20.55 1.46
CA VAL A 8 31.39 -19.70 1.36
C VAL A 8 30.26 -20.57 0.80
N MET A 9 29.40 -21.08 1.68
CA MET A 9 28.12 -21.65 1.26
C MET A 9 27.18 -20.52 0.85
N ALA A 10 27.01 -20.34 -0.46
CA ALA A 10 25.90 -19.57 -1.01
C ALA A 10 24.62 -20.39 -0.85
N SER A 11 23.88 -20.15 0.23
CA SER A 11 22.55 -20.70 0.45
C SER A 11 21.57 -20.05 -0.52
N VAL A 12 21.37 -20.65 -1.69
CA VAL A 12 20.31 -20.28 -2.62
C VAL A 12 19.00 -20.83 -2.06
N SER A 13 18.26 -20.02 -1.32
CA SER A 13 16.89 -20.36 -0.92
C SER A 13 15.97 -20.24 -2.14
N LEU A 14 15.52 -21.38 -2.67
CA LEU A 14 14.39 -21.48 -3.56
C LEU A 14 13.14 -20.92 -2.86
N VAL A 15 12.71 -19.72 -3.23
CA VAL A 15 11.36 -19.23 -2.92
C VAL A 15 10.39 -20.01 -3.79
N GLY A 16 9.71 -21.00 -3.20
CA GLY A 16 8.56 -21.63 -3.82
C GLY A 16 7.41 -20.64 -3.92
N CYS A 17 6.90 -20.40 -5.13
CA CYS A 17 5.70 -19.60 -5.36
C CYS A 17 4.46 -20.37 -4.87
N GLY A 18 4.18 -20.29 -3.57
CA GLY A 18 2.82 -20.45 -3.08
C GLY A 18 1.96 -19.31 -3.63
N LYS A 19 0.71 -19.61 -3.99
CA LYS A 19 -0.28 -18.63 -4.47
C LYS A 19 -0.74 -17.77 -3.29
N SER A 20 0.17 -16.94 -2.79
CA SER A 20 -0.04 -16.04 -1.67
C SER A 20 -0.90 -14.88 -2.15
N GLU A 21 -2.06 -14.70 -1.54
CA GLU A 21 -2.87 -13.49 -1.75
C GLU A 21 -1.99 -12.27 -1.39
N PRO A 22 -1.93 -11.24 -2.25
CA PRO A 22 -1.07 -10.08 -2.00
C PRO A 22 -1.54 -9.38 -0.72
N LYS A 23 -0.68 -9.38 0.30
CA LYS A 23 -0.89 -8.66 1.54
C LYS A 23 -0.30 -7.25 1.40
N VAL A 24 -1.16 -6.24 1.47
CA VAL A 24 -0.73 -4.84 1.51
C VAL A 24 -0.65 -4.40 2.96
N VAL A 25 0.53 -3.93 3.37
CA VAL A 25 0.75 -3.36 4.71
C VAL A 25 1.26 -1.95 4.54
N VAL A 26 0.54 -1.00 5.13
CA VAL A 26 0.96 0.40 5.22
C VAL A 26 1.20 0.69 6.70
N SER A 27 2.46 0.85 7.06
CA SER A 27 2.86 1.27 8.41
C SER A 27 2.81 2.78 8.51
N GLY A 28 2.38 3.31 9.66
CA GLY A 28 2.47 4.75 9.91
C GLY A 28 3.92 5.21 10.09
N GLU A 29 4.18 6.48 9.78
CA GLU A 29 5.52 7.09 9.77
C GLU A 29 6.13 7.32 11.18
N ASN A 30 5.52 6.76 12.22
CA ASN A 30 6.04 6.78 13.58
C ASN A 30 6.01 5.34 14.11
N ASP A 31 7.10 4.90 14.77
CA ASP A 31 7.34 3.57 15.36
C ASP A 31 6.30 3.16 16.44
N SER A 32 5.21 3.90 16.59
CA SER A 32 4.20 3.83 17.65
C SER A 32 3.09 2.79 17.40
N GLY A 33 3.31 1.81 16.53
CA GLY A 33 2.40 0.67 16.33
C GLY A 33 1.12 0.97 15.52
N GLY A 34 1.08 2.10 14.80
CA GLY A 34 -0.03 2.46 13.91
C GLY A 34 0.12 1.87 12.50
N GLY A 35 -0.99 1.44 11.88
CA GLY A 35 -0.95 0.96 10.51
C GLY A 35 -2.28 0.43 9.97
N VAL A 36 -2.27 0.10 8.69
CA VAL A 36 -3.36 -0.55 7.96
C VAL A 36 -2.79 -1.80 7.30
N SER A 37 -3.43 -2.95 7.53
CA SER A 37 -3.11 -4.20 6.87
C SER A 37 -4.32 -4.68 6.08
N PHE A 38 -4.11 -5.04 4.82
CA PHE A 38 -5.13 -5.59 3.93
C PHE A 38 -4.62 -6.91 3.35
N ASN A 39 -5.44 -7.96 3.43
CA ASN A 39 -5.08 -9.31 2.95
C ASN A 39 -6.05 -9.84 1.87
N GLY A 40 -6.89 -8.98 1.30
CA GLY A 40 -7.93 -9.37 0.34
C GLY A 40 -9.25 -9.84 0.96
N LYS A 41 -9.26 -10.23 2.23
CA LYS A 41 -10.47 -10.71 2.94
C LYS A 41 -10.92 -9.74 4.03
N SER A 42 -9.96 -9.12 4.70
CA SER A 42 -10.20 -8.15 5.75
C SER A 42 -9.20 -7.00 5.71
N VAL A 43 -9.62 -5.88 6.30
CA VAL A 43 -8.78 -4.75 6.68
C VAL A 43 -8.59 -4.80 8.19
N THR A 44 -7.35 -4.75 8.66
CA THR A 44 -7.02 -4.55 10.07
C THR A 44 -6.41 -3.17 10.28
N LEU A 45 -6.98 -2.41 11.20
CA LEU A 45 -6.51 -1.10 11.62
C LEU A 45 -5.86 -1.21 12.99
N LYS A 46 -4.63 -0.71 13.09
CA LYS A 46 -3.94 -0.51 14.36
C LYS A 46 -3.70 0.97 14.57
N ARG A 47 -3.96 1.44 15.80
CA ARG A 47 -3.73 2.81 16.23
C ARG A 47 -3.08 2.75 17.61
N SER A 48 -2.21 3.71 17.90
CA SER A 48 -1.55 3.75 19.20
C SER A 48 -2.59 3.90 20.30
N GLY A 49 -2.48 3.08 21.36
CA GLY A 49 -3.41 3.10 22.49
C GLY A 49 -4.81 2.52 22.22
N LEU A 50 -5.07 1.97 21.03
CA LEU A 50 -6.35 1.32 20.71
C LEU A 50 -6.16 -0.18 20.41
N PRO A 51 -7.12 -1.02 20.77
CA PRO A 51 -7.14 -2.41 20.30
C PRO A 51 -7.22 -2.47 18.77
N ALA A 52 -6.91 -3.62 18.17
CA ALA A 52 -7.02 -3.76 16.72
C ALA A 52 -8.50 -3.78 16.31
N ALA A 53 -8.86 -2.99 15.28
CA ALA A 53 -10.15 -3.11 14.60
C ALA A 53 -9.97 -3.92 13.32
N THR A 54 -10.91 -4.82 13.03
CA THR A 54 -10.95 -5.60 11.80
C THR A 54 -12.28 -5.40 11.09
N ILE A 55 -12.21 -5.18 9.78
CA ILE A 55 -13.36 -4.95 8.90
C ILE A 55 -13.33 -6.02 7.82
N SER A 56 -14.40 -6.79 7.69
CA SER A 56 -14.57 -7.79 6.62
C SER A 56 -15.16 -7.17 5.35
N ALA A 57 -15.05 -7.89 4.24
CA ALA A 57 -15.54 -7.43 2.93
C ALA A 57 -17.05 -7.12 2.88
N ASP A 58 -17.86 -7.77 3.71
CA ASP A 58 -19.29 -7.54 3.82
C ASP A 58 -19.66 -6.31 4.69
N GLY A 59 -18.68 -5.74 5.38
CA GLY A 59 -18.83 -4.57 6.25
C GLY A 59 -19.03 -4.90 7.73
N ALA A 60 -18.80 -6.14 8.19
CA ALA A 60 -18.79 -6.42 9.63
C ALA A 60 -17.55 -5.80 10.28
N LEU A 61 -17.73 -5.24 11.48
CA LEU A 61 -16.68 -4.63 12.28
C LEU A 61 -16.46 -5.47 13.54
N SER A 62 -15.20 -5.75 13.86
CA SER A 62 -14.80 -6.25 15.17
C SER A 62 -13.70 -5.39 15.77
N ILE A 63 -13.73 -5.23 17.09
CA ILE A 63 -12.73 -4.50 17.87
C ILE A 63 -12.23 -5.45 18.95
N ASP A 64 -10.91 -5.62 19.05
CA ASP A 64 -10.32 -6.62 19.95
C ASP A 64 -10.85 -8.04 19.68
N GLY A 65 -11.14 -8.34 18.41
CA GLY A 65 -11.77 -9.60 17.99
C GLY A 65 -13.25 -9.75 18.37
N LYS A 66 -13.84 -8.79 19.08
CA LYS A 66 -15.26 -8.81 19.49
C LYS A 66 -16.12 -8.12 18.42
N PRO A 67 -17.20 -8.75 17.95
CA PRO A 67 -18.07 -8.14 16.94
C PRO A 67 -18.78 -6.90 17.52
N VAL A 68 -18.85 -5.84 16.72
CA VAL A 68 -19.69 -4.67 16.98
C VAL A 68 -21.04 -4.91 16.33
N ASN A 69 -22.14 -4.70 17.07
CA ASN A 69 -23.48 -4.88 16.53
C ASN A 69 -23.83 -3.71 15.61
N LEU A 70 -23.90 -3.96 14.31
CA LEU A 70 -24.18 -2.94 13.30
C LEU A 70 -25.57 -3.15 12.70
N ASN A 71 -26.30 -2.06 12.48
CA ASN A 71 -27.50 -2.07 11.64
C ASN A 71 -27.14 -2.05 10.14
N GLN A 72 -28.14 -2.14 9.28
CA GLN A 72 -27.93 -2.19 7.82
C GLN A 72 -27.21 -0.95 7.26
N VAL A 73 -27.54 0.25 7.74
CA VAL A 73 -26.91 1.50 7.29
C VAL A 73 -25.43 1.54 7.70
N GLN A 74 -25.14 1.09 8.92
CA GLN A 74 -23.78 0.99 9.44
C GLN A 74 -22.94 -0.04 8.67
N HIS A 75 -23.50 -1.22 8.39
CA HIS A 75 -22.86 -2.23 7.54
C HIS A 75 -22.52 -1.68 6.15
N GLN A 76 -23.44 -0.93 5.55
CA GLN A 76 -23.22 -0.32 4.23
C GLN A 76 -22.09 0.72 4.27
N ALA A 77 -22.02 1.55 5.31
CA ALA A 77 -20.95 2.53 5.49
C ALA A 77 -19.58 1.85 5.65
N MET A 78 -19.49 0.82 6.50
CA MET A 78 -18.25 0.05 6.69
C MET A 78 -17.82 -0.69 5.43
N ARG A 79 -18.77 -1.25 4.66
CA ARG A 79 -18.50 -1.88 3.36
C ARG A 79 -17.97 -0.86 2.35
N HIS A 80 -18.53 0.34 2.32
CA HIS A 80 -18.06 1.39 1.42
C HIS A 80 -16.63 1.80 1.75
N TYR A 81 -16.31 1.97 3.04
CA TYR A 81 -14.95 2.23 3.51
C TYR A 81 -13.98 1.10 3.14
N TYR A 82 -14.36 -0.17 3.36
CA TYR A 82 -13.59 -1.34 2.93
C TYR A 82 -13.28 -1.29 1.43
N ALA A 83 -14.29 -1.01 0.59
CA ALA A 83 -14.12 -0.95 -0.86
C ALA A 83 -13.15 0.15 -1.29
N GLN A 84 -13.13 1.31 -0.60
CA GLN A 84 -12.15 2.36 -0.89
C GLN A 84 -10.72 1.95 -0.51
N ILE A 85 -10.51 1.22 0.60
CA ILE A 85 -9.20 0.66 0.96
C ILE A 85 -8.74 -0.34 -0.09
N GLN A 86 -9.63 -1.23 -0.53
CA GLN A 86 -9.33 -2.16 -1.61
C GLN A 86 -8.93 -1.40 -2.89
N GLY A 87 -9.62 -0.30 -3.20
CA GLY A 87 -9.27 0.56 -4.34
C GLY A 87 -7.87 1.19 -4.23
N VAL A 88 -7.48 1.67 -3.03
CA VAL A 88 -6.11 2.16 -2.78
C VAL A 88 -5.09 1.02 -2.95
N ALA A 89 -5.36 -0.15 -2.37
CA ALA A 89 -4.49 -1.32 -2.48
C ALA A 89 -4.29 -1.75 -3.94
N ALA A 90 -5.37 -1.82 -4.72
CA ALA A 90 -5.32 -2.19 -6.14
C ALA A 90 -4.50 -1.18 -6.95
N LYS A 91 -4.71 0.13 -6.74
CA LYS A 91 -3.90 1.18 -7.40
C LYS A 91 -2.44 1.13 -6.97
N GLY A 92 -2.15 0.86 -5.69
CA GLY A 92 -0.79 0.71 -5.20
C GLY A 92 -0.05 -0.47 -5.85
N ILE A 93 -0.73 -1.61 -6.03
CA ILE A 93 -0.19 -2.77 -6.74
C ILE A 93 0.10 -2.43 -8.22
N ASP A 94 -0.84 -1.75 -8.88
CA ASP A 94 -0.70 -1.35 -10.29
C ASP A 94 0.47 -0.37 -10.48
N ILE A 95 0.55 0.68 -9.66
CA ILE A 95 1.65 1.66 -9.68
C ILE A 95 2.98 0.97 -9.34
N GLY A 96 3.03 0.10 -8.35
CA GLY A 96 4.24 -0.65 -7.99
C GLY A 96 4.71 -1.56 -9.12
N THR A 97 3.78 -2.22 -9.81
CA THR A 97 4.09 -3.06 -10.99
C THR A 97 4.66 -2.23 -12.13
N GLN A 98 4.02 -1.10 -12.45
CA GLN A 98 4.51 -0.18 -13.48
C GLN A 98 5.86 0.44 -13.11
N GLY A 99 6.07 0.78 -11.83
CA GLY A 99 7.33 1.30 -11.32
C GLY A 99 8.48 0.29 -11.42
N ALA A 100 8.23 -0.99 -11.12
CA ALA A 100 9.21 -2.05 -11.29
C ALA A 100 9.60 -2.25 -12.77
N ALA A 101 8.61 -2.25 -13.67
CA ALA A 101 8.86 -2.34 -15.11
C ALA A 101 9.67 -1.14 -15.62
N PHE A 102 9.32 0.07 -15.18
CA PHE A 102 10.05 1.29 -15.51
C PHE A 102 11.50 1.23 -15.01
N GLY A 103 11.72 0.83 -13.75
CA GLY A 103 13.07 0.70 -13.17
C GLY A 103 13.94 -0.32 -13.92
N ALA A 104 13.38 -1.47 -14.30
CA ALA A 104 14.08 -2.47 -15.10
C ALA A 104 14.45 -1.94 -16.49
N HIS A 105 13.53 -1.22 -17.15
CA HIS A 105 13.78 -0.57 -18.44
C HIS A 105 14.89 0.48 -18.33
N ALA A 106 14.84 1.37 -17.33
CA ALA A 106 15.84 2.40 -17.11
C ALA A 106 17.24 1.81 -16.84
N ALA A 107 17.33 0.75 -16.03
CA ALA A 107 18.60 0.06 -15.79
C ALA A 107 19.17 -0.59 -17.06
N GLY A 108 18.31 -1.21 -17.88
CA GLY A 108 18.71 -1.79 -19.17
C GLY A 108 19.22 -0.74 -20.15
N GLU A 109 18.53 0.39 -20.27
CA GLU A 109 18.94 1.50 -21.13
C GLU A 109 20.22 2.17 -20.61
N ALA A 110 20.43 2.29 -19.30
CA ALA A 110 21.69 2.80 -18.74
C ALA A 110 22.89 1.91 -19.10
N LEU A 111 22.75 0.58 -18.98
CA LEU A 111 23.79 -0.37 -19.41
C LEU A 111 24.09 -0.23 -20.90
N LYS A 112 23.05 -0.11 -21.72
CA LYS A 112 23.19 0.11 -23.16
C LYS A 112 23.87 1.44 -23.47
N GLY A 113 23.59 2.51 -22.73
CA GLY A 113 24.26 3.81 -22.86
C GLY A 113 25.76 3.73 -22.61
N VAL A 114 26.17 3.00 -21.57
CA VAL A 114 27.59 2.74 -21.28
C VAL A 114 28.26 1.96 -22.42
N LEU A 115 27.61 0.92 -22.94
CA LEU A 115 28.15 0.10 -24.01
C LEU A 115 28.18 0.80 -25.38
N SER A 116 27.25 1.73 -25.63
CA SER A 116 27.11 2.44 -26.91
C SER A 116 27.79 3.81 -26.95
N GLY A 117 28.25 4.34 -25.81
CA GLY A 117 28.89 5.65 -25.72
C GLY A 117 27.95 6.86 -25.83
N ASN A 118 26.62 6.65 -25.77
CA ASN A 118 25.60 7.71 -25.88
C ASN A 118 24.71 7.81 -24.63
N PRO A 119 25.26 8.11 -23.44
CA PRO A 119 24.49 8.13 -22.19
C PRO A 119 23.47 9.28 -22.13
N ASP A 120 23.77 10.45 -22.70
CA ASP A 120 22.98 11.68 -22.50
C ASP A 120 21.60 11.60 -23.15
N GLN A 121 21.52 11.14 -24.41
CA GLN A 121 20.24 11.00 -25.13
C GLN A 121 19.30 9.97 -24.48
N ILE A 122 19.87 8.95 -23.82
CA ILE A 122 19.11 7.95 -23.08
C ILE A 122 18.56 8.54 -21.78
N GLY A 123 19.35 9.37 -21.10
CA GLY A 123 18.94 10.07 -19.88
C GLY A 123 17.69 10.92 -20.08
N ASP A 124 17.68 11.79 -21.09
CA ASP A 124 16.55 12.69 -21.38
C ASP A 124 15.24 11.92 -21.63
N LYS A 125 15.32 10.79 -22.34
CA LYS A 125 14.16 9.95 -22.63
C LYS A 125 13.60 9.30 -21.37
N ILE A 126 14.48 8.75 -20.52
CA ILE A 126 14.08 8.13 -19.26
C ILE A 126 13.46 9.17 -18.31
N GLU A 127 13.97 10.41 -18.29
CA GLU A 127 13.39 11.50 -17.49
C GLU A 127 11.99 11.88 -17.95
N ALA A 128 11.75 11.98 -19.26
CA ALA A 128 10.42 12.25 -19.81
C ALA A 128 9.41 11.13 -19.49
N GLU A 129 9.85 9.87 -19.57
CA GLU A 129 9.05 8.70 -19.18
C GLU A 129 8.75 8.72 -17.67
N ALA A 130 9.73 9.06 -16.83
CA ALA A 130 9.57 9.21 -15.39
C ALA A 130 8.55 10.30 -15.03
N ALA A 131 8.60 11.46 -15.71
CA ALA A 131 7.64 12.54 -15.51
C ALA A 131 6.20 12.09 -15.84
N THR A 132 6.03 11.37 -16.96
CA THR A 132 4.73 10.81 -17.35
C THR A 132 4.23 9.78 -16.35
N PHE A 133 5.11 8.89 -15.87
CA PHE A 133 4.77 7.91 -14.84
C PHE A 133 4.35 8.59 -13.54
N LYS A 134 5.10 9.62 -13.09
CA LYS A 134 4.76 10.40 -11.89
C LYS A 134 3.35 10.97 -11.99
N GLN A 135 2.98 11.60 -13.11
CA GLN A 135 1.64 12.14 -13.31
C GLN A 135 0.53 11.07 -13.20
N LYS A 136 0.75 9.87 -13.75
CA LYS A 136 -0.20 8.76 -13.60
C LYS A 136 -0.28 8.25 -12.17
N ALA A 137 0.85 8.17 -11.47
CA ALA A 137 0.90 7.73 -10.08
C ALA A 137 0.11 8.68 -9.16
N MET A 138 0.09 9.99 -9.44
CA MET A 138 -0.70 10.98 -8.67
C MET A 138 -2.20 10.68 -8.62
N LEU A 139 -2.74 9.89 -9.57
CA LEU A 139 -4.15 9.46 -9.55
C LEU A 139 -4.50 8.58 -8.33
N ILE A 140 -3.50 8.06 -7.59
CA ILE A 140 -3.73 7.42 -6.30
C ILE A 140 -4.26 8.41 -5.26
N CYS A 141 -3.92 9.69 -5.34
CA CYS A 141 -4.37 10.70 -4.39
C CYS A 141 -5.87 10.99 -4.52
N ASP A 142 -6.45 10.85 -5.71
CA ASP A 142 -7.91 10.93 -5.90
C ASP A 142 -8.62 9.74 -5.25
N GLN A 143 -7.97 8.56 -5.23
CA GLN A 143 -8.47 7.40 -4.51
C GLN A 143 -8.36 7.59 -3.00
N LEU A 144 -7.28 8.23 -2.53
CA LEU A 144 -7.09 8.57 -1.12
C LEU A 144 -8.17 9.54 -0.62
N ASP A 145 -8.55 10.51 -1.46
CA ASP A 145 -9.63 11.45 -1.16
C ASP A 145 -10.99 10.75 -1.03
N LYS A 146 -11.31 9.82 -1.95
CA LYS A 146 -12.50 8.96 -1.84
C LYS A 146 -12.48 8.10 -0.58
N LEU A 147 -11.31 7.56 -0.22
CA LEU A 147 -11.14 6.80 1.02
C LEU A 147 -11.42 7.66 2.25
N ARG A 148 -10.94 8.90 2.28
CA ARG A 148 -11.25 9.85 3.36
C ARG A 148 -12.74 10.12 3.46
N GLY A 149 -13.42 10.41 2.35
CA GLY A 149 -14.87 10.61 2.35
C GLY A 149 -15.64 9.40 2.89
N ALA A 150 -15.23 8.18 2.50
CA ALA A 150 -15.81 6.95 3.03
C ALA A 150 -15.49 6.73 4.52
N GLN A 151 -14.29 7.10 4.97
CA GLN A 151 -13.90 7.04 6.37
C GLN A 151 -14.78 7.96 7.22
N ASP A 152 -14.98 9.20 6.80
CA ASP A 152 -15.75 10.20 7.53
C ASP A 152 -17.23 9.80 7.61
N ALA A 153 -17.78 9.23 6.53
CA ALA A 153 -19.12 8.66 6.52
C ALA A 153 -19.25 7.45 7.48
N ALA A 154 -18.26 6.55 7.48
CA ALA A 154 -18.23 5.40 8.38
C ALA A 154 -18.11 5.83 9.85
N ALA A 155 -17.25 6.82 10.16
CA ALA A 155 -17.08 7.36 11.50
C ALA A 155 -18.34 8.06 12.02
N THR A 156 -19.07 8.71 11.12
CA THR A 156 -20.37 9.33 11.45
C THR A 156 -21.45 8.28 11.72
N ALA A 157 -21.47 7.18 10.96
CA ALA A 157 -22.48 6.14 11.11
C ALA A 157 -22.20 5.17 12.28
N VAL A 158 -20.92 4.91 12.57
CA VAL A 158 -20.46 3.93 13.54
C VAL A 158 -19.55 4.61 14.58
N PRO A 159 -20.10 5.06 15.73
CA PRO A 159 -19.32 5.75 16.75
C PRO A 159 -18.11 4.96 17.26
N GLU A 160 -18.22 3.64 17.37
CA GLU A 160 -17.14 2.73 17.78
C GLU A 160 -15.97 2.71 16.79
N PHE A 161 -16.21 3.07 15.52
CA PHE A 161 -15.20 3.20 14.49
C PHE A 161 -14.49 4.56 14.50
N GLY A 162 -15.12 5.60 15.06
CA GLY A 162 -14.59 6.97 15.09
C GLY A 162 -13.13 7.10 15.53
N PRO A 163 -12.67 6.43 16.61
CA PRO A 163 -11.27 6.49 17.04
C PRO A 163 -10.24 5.95 16.02
N TYR A 164 -10.68 5.17 15.03
CA TYR A 164 -9.82 4.59 13.99
C TYR A 164 -9.71 5.47 12.74
N ALA A 165 -10.63 6.43 12.57
CA ALA A 165 -10.72 7.35 11.44
C ALA A 165 -9.68 8.47 11.56
N ASN A 166 -8.44 8.20 11.16
CA ASN A 166 -7.31 9.12 11.32
C ASN A 166 -6.81 9.72 10.00
N LEU A 167 -7.37 9.34 8.84
CA LEU A 167 -7.00 9.95 7.56
C LEU A 167 -7.53 11.39 7.50
N THR A 168 -6.64 12.36 7.52
CA THR A 168 -6.96 13.79 7.56
C THR A 168 -6.98 14.43 6.17
N GLN A 169 -7.54 15.64 6.08
CA GLN A 169 -7.48 16.43 4.84
C GLN A 169 -6.05 16.80 4.48
N LYS A 170 -5.20 17.00 5.49
CA LYS A 170 -3.78 17.29 5.32
C LYS A 170 -3.07 16.12 4.63
N ASP A 171 -3.36 14.88 5.02
CA ASP A 171 -2.77 13.69 4.37
C ASP A 171 -3.14 13.62 2.88
N VAL A 172 -4.40 13.93 2.54
CA VAL A 172 -4.86 13.99 1.15
C VAL A 172 -4.20 15.13 0.37
N ALA A 173 -4.00 16.29 1.00
CA ALA A 173 -3.33 17.43 0.39
C ALA A 173 -1.83 17.18 0.21
N ASP A 174 -1.18 16.53 1.18
CA ASP A 174 0.25 16.21 1.15
C ASP A 174 0.55 15.10 0.14
N CYS A 175 -0.37 14.15 -0.10
CA CYS A 175 -0.26 13.18 -1.19
C CYS A 175 -0.03 13.86 -2.56
N ARG A 176 -0.62 15.04 -2.77
CA ARG A 176 -0.59 15.74 -4.06
C ARG A 176 0.67 16.61 -4.30
N LYS A 177 1.56 16.70 -3.32
CA LYS A 177 2.79 17.49 -3.40
C LYS A 177 3.96 16.65 -3.92
#